data_AF-A0AA43CDX0-F1
#
_entry.id   AF-A0AA43CDX0-F1
#
_cell.length_a   1.000
_cell.length_b   1.000
_cell.length_c   1.000
_cell.angle_alpha   90.00
_cell.angle_beta   90.00
_cell.angle_gamma   90.00
#
_symmetry.space_group_name_H-M   'P 1'
#
loop_
_entity.id
_entity.type
_entity.pdbx_description
1 polymer ?
#
loop_
_entity_poly.entity_id
_entity_poly.type
_entity_poly.pdbx_seq_one_letter_code
_entity_poly.pdbx_strand_id
1 'polypeptide(L)'
;MKSYNKGTVIGALIGGAFGLALTIGAVAFASPHGPHAKGHHWTPEKMEEHLTEMTERLSLSTAQEAQIRTIMEQARSRAQEIKEMPRGPEKFTAFRDLRFATEDQIYANLSCDQREQLRLLKREHKAERMQQHRERRQADDTK
;
A
#
# COMPACT_ATOMS: atom_id res chain seq x y z
N MET A 1 -9.21 22.90 32.06
CA MET A 1 -9.57 23.85 30.97
C MET A 1 -8.38 24.04 30.05
N LYS A 2 -8.64 24.14 28.74
CA LYS A 2 -7.73 24.44 27.61
C LYS A 2 -7.06 23.25 26.91
N SER A 3 -7.89 22.53 26.16
CA SER A 3 -7.52 21.89 24.90
C SER A 3 -7.20 22.95 23.84
N TYR A 4 -6.09 22.80 23.12
CA TYR A 4 -5.78 23.60 21.93
C TYR A 4 -5.91 22.73 20.69
N ASN A 5 -7.05 22.90 20.01
CA ASN A 5 -7.26 22.50 18.63
C ASN A 5 -6.69 23.61 17.72
N LYS A 6 -5.81 23.25 16.79
CA LYS A 6 -5.36 24.08 15.66
C LYS A 6 -5.25 23.11 14.50
N GLY A 7 -5.95 23.23 13.38
CA GLY A 7 -6.40 24.42 12.71
C GLY A 7 -6.01 24.20 11.25
N THR A 8 -7.01 23.83 10.44
CA THR A 8 -7.01 23.72 8.99
C THR A 8 -6.24 24.88 8.34
N VAL A 9 -5.26 24.56 7.48
CA VAL A 9 -4.69 25.54 6.54
C VAL A 9 -4.94 25.03 5.12
N ILE A 10 -5.94 25.65 4.50
CA ILE A 10 -6.20 25.67 3.06
C ILE A 10 -5.32 26.77 2.46
N GLY A 11 -4.73 26.50 1.29
CA GLY A 11 -4.39 27.54 0.32
C GLY A 11 -2.93 27.53 -0.13
N ALA A 12 -2.71 27.19 -1.41
CA ALA A 12 -2.27 28.16 -2.41
C ALA A 12 -2.10 27.49 -3.78
N LEU A 13 -2.96 27.90 -4.70
CA LEU A 13 -2.82 27.76 -6.15
C LEU A 13 -1.53 28.45 -6.60
N ILE A 14 -0.67 27.75 -7.36
CA ILE A 14 0.31 28.39 -8.23
C ILE A 14 0.07 27.86 -9.63
N GLY A 15 -0.51 28.73 -10.45
CA GLY A 15 -0.59 28.57 -11.89
C GLY A 15 0.77 28.82 -12.54
N GLY A 16 1.00 28.13 -13.66
CA GLY A 16 2.15 28.33 -14.52
C GLY A 16 1.95 27.55 -15.81
N ALA A 17 1.29 28.18 -16.79
CA ALA A 17 1.12 27.66 -18.14
C ALA A 17 2.27 28.16 -19.03
N PHE A 18 2.97 27.23 -19.68
CA PHE A 18 3.81 27.38 -20.88
C PHE A 18 3.94 25.94 -21.41
N GLY A 19 3.64 25.54 -22.65
CA GLY A 19 3.50 26.25 -23.90
C GLY A 19 4.24 25.41 -24.97
N LEU A 20 3.53 25.04 -26.05
CA LEU A 20 3.96 24.29 -27.25
C LEU A 20 4.33 22.80 -27.12
N ALA A 21 4.19 21.91 -28.09
CA ALA A 21 3.32 21.66 -29.26
C ALA A 21 4.07 20.63 -30.15
N LEU A 22 3.32 19.82 -30.89
CA LEU A 22 3.67 19.08 -32.12
C LEU A 22 4.36 17.68 -32.02
N THR A 23 3.51 16.68 -32.30
CA THR A 23 3.57 15.72 -33.43
C THR A 23 4.23 14.34 -33.34
N ILE A 24 3.41 13.38 -33.81
CA ILE A 24 3.69 12.14 -34.56
C ILE A 24 4.15 10.92 -33.75
N GLY A 25 3.33 9.87 -33.81
CA GLY A 25 3.73 8.51 -33.49
C GLY A 25 2.63 7.68 -32.83
N ALA A 26 1.49 7.47 -33.51
CA ALA A 26 0.52 6.47 -33.09
C ALA A 26 1.09 5.06 -33.36
N VAL A 27 1.86 4.53 -32.40
CA VAL A 27 2.10 3.08 -32.31
C VAL A 27 0.98 2.49 -31.46
N ALA A 28 -0.05 1.98 -32.14
CA ALA A 28 -1.06 1.14 -31.52
C ALA A 28 -0.41 -0.21 -31.14
N PHE A 29 0.23 -0.26 -29.97
CA PHE A 29 0.51 -1.54 -29.32
C PHE A 29 -0.81 -2.08 -28.78
N ALA A 30 -1.53 -2.79 -29.64
CA ALA A 30 -2.54 -3.76 -29.22
C ALA A 30 -1.79 -4.93 -28.56
N SER A 31 -1.39 -4.76 -27.29
CA SER A 31 -0.94 -5.90 -26.50
C SER A 31 -2.16 -6.80 -26.24
N PRO A 32 -2.13 -8.08 -26.63
CA PRO A 32 -3.15 -9.03 -26.23
C PRO A 32 -3.17 -9.05 -24.70
N HIS A 33 -4.35 -8.85 -24.14
CA HIS A 33 -4.57 -8.81 -22.69
C HIS A 33 -4.13 -10.14 -22.09
N GLY A 34 -2.91 -10.18 -21.55
CA GLY A 34 -2.48 -11.28 -20.70
C GLY A 34 -3.47 -11.46 -19.55
N PRO A 35 -3.71 -12.69 -19.09
CA PRO A 35 -4.67 -12.96 -18.03
C PRO A 35 -4.34 -12.07 -16.83
N HIS A 36 -5.27 -11.18 -16.50
CA HIS A 36 -5.16 -10.28 -15.37
C HIS A 36 -4.80 -11.10 -14.14
N ALA A 37 -3.59 -10.90 -13.61
CA ALA A 37 -3.17 -11.49 -12.35
C ALA A 37 -4.28 -11.16 -11.33
N LYS A 38 -5.01 -12.19 -10.88
CA LYS A 38 -6.05 -12.03 -9.87
C LYS A 38 -5.41 -11.31 -8.70
N GLY A 39 -5.81 -10.06 -8.48
CA GLY A 39 -5.33 -9.25 -7.37
C GLY A 39 -5.43 -10.10 -6.11
N HIS A 40 -4.32 -10.26 -5.41
CA HIS A 40 -4.30 -11.01 -4.16
C HIS A 40 -5.28 -10.31 -3.22
N HIS A 41 -6.38 -11.00 -2.97
CA HIS A 41 -7.43 -10.55 -2.09
C HIS A 41 -6.88 -10.71 -0.67
N TRP A 42 -7.10 -9.69 0.15
CA TRP A 42 -6.67 -9.70 1.54
C TRP A 42 -7.59 -10.66 2.31
N THR A 43 -7.20 -11.93 2.37
CA THR A 43 -7.92 -12.97 3.12
C THR A 43 -7.53 -12.90 4.58
N PRO A 44 -8.41 -13.36 5.50
CA PRO A 44 -8.04 -13.51 6.90
C PRO A 44 -6.84 -14.44 7.09
N GLU A 45 -6.67 -15.45 6.24
CA GLU A 45 -5.48 -16.31 6.27
C GLU A 45 -4.19 -15.54 5.98
N LYS A 46 -4.19 -14.70 4.93
CA LYS A 46 -3.03 -13.86 4.58
C LYS A 46 -2.76 -12.78 5.63
N MET A 47 -3.79 -12.32 6.33
CA MET A 47 -3.65 -11.43 7.47
C MET A 47 -2.90 -12.12 8.61
N GLU A 48 -3.33 -13.31 9.00
CA GLU A 48 -2.69 -14.05 10.09
C GLU A 48 -1.26 -14.49 9.73
N GLU A 49 -1.01 -14.88 8.47
CA GLU A 49 0.36 -15.14 7.99
C GLU A 49 1.25 -13.90 8.13
N HIS A 50 0.76 -12.73 7.72
CA HIS A 50 1.52 -11.49 7.85
C HIS A 50 1.73 -11.08 9.31
N LEU A 51 0.71 -11.25 10.17
CA LEU A 51 0.83 -10.97 11.59
C LEU A 51 1.85 -11.90 12.26
N THR A 52 1.82 -13.19 11.91
CA THR A 52 2.78 -14.19 12.41
C THR A 52 4.21 -13.81 12.03
N GLU A 53 4.43 -13.47 10.75
CA GLU A 53 5.73 -13.01 10.27
C GLU A 53 6.21 -11.76 11.02
N MET A 54 5.33 -10.78 11.23
CA MET A 54 5.65 -9.58 12.02
C MET A 54 5.98 -9.94 13.47
N THR A 55 5.20 -10.81 14.11
CA THR A 55 5.44 -11.26 15.49
C THR A 55 6.81 -11.90 15.65
N GLU A 56 7.17 -12.81 14.74
CA GLU A 56 8.45 -13.49 14.77
C GLU A 56 9.63 -12.54 14.49
N ARG A 57 9.53 -11.72 13.45
CA ARG A 57 10.63 -10.86 12.98
C ARG A 57 10.88 -9.66 13.88
N LEU A 58 9.82 -9.08 14.45
CA LEU A 58 9.90 -7.90 15.32
C LEU A 58 9.84 -8.27 16.81
N SER A 59 9.70 -9.56 17.14
CA SER A 59 9.53 -10.04 18.52
C SER A 59 8.41 -9.27 19.23
N LEU A 60 7.22 -9.22 18.62
CA LEU A 60 6.08 -8.48 19.17
C LEU A 60 5.64 -9.09 20.50
N SER A 61 5.31 -8.23 21.47
CA SER A 61 4.63 -8.68 22.68
C SER A 61 3.19 -9.10 22.37
N THR A 62 2.60 -9.93 23.23
CA THR A 62 1.20 -10.36 23.10
C THR A 62 0.21 -9.20 23.05
N ALA A 63 0.49 -8.12 23.79
CA ALA A 63 -0.32 -6.90 23.77
C ALA A 63 -0.20 -6.14 22.43
N GLN A 64 1.02 -6.01 21.90
CA GLN A 64 1.25 -5.38 20.60
C GLN A 64 0.63 -6.19 19.45
N GLU A 65 0.78 -7.51 19.48
CA GLU A 65 0.16 -8.41 18.50
C GLU A 65 -1.36 -8.24 18.48
N ALA A 66 -2.01 -8.26 19.66
CA ALA A 66 -3.46 -8.07 19.75
C ALA A 66 -3.91 -6.71 19.19
N GLN A 67 -3.17 -5.64 19.48
CA GLN A 67 -3.46 -4.31 18.96
C GLN A 67 -3.29 -4.25 17.43
N ILE A 68 -2.23 -4.84 16.90
CA ILE A 68 -1.96 -4.89 15.46
C ILE A 68 -3.03 -5.73 14.75
N ARG A 69 -3.44 -6.88 15.32
CA ARG A 69 -4.56 -7.68 14.81
C ARG A 69 -5.83 -6.83 14.67
N THR A 70 -6.20 -6.09 15.71
CA THR A 70 -7.37 -5.20 15.66
C THR A 70 -7.24 -4.11 14.58
N ILE A 71 -6.06 -3.50 14.43
CA ILE A 71 -5.80 -2.50 13.37
C ILE A 71 -5.98 -3.12 11.98
N MET A 72 -5.45 -4.33 11.77
CA MET A 72 -5.53 -5.07 10.50
C MET A 72 -6.98 -5.49 10.18
N GLU A 73 -7.75 -5.94 11.16
CA GLU A 73 -9.17 -6.27 11.01
C GLU A 73 -10.01 -5.04 10.63
N GLN A 74 -9.78 -3.91 11.29
CA GLN A 74 -10.44 -2.65 10.95
C GLN A 74 -10.08 -2.18 9.53
N ALA A 75 -8.81 -2.30 9.16
CA ALA A 75 -8.35 -1.98 7.81
C ALA A 75 -9.04 -2.86 6.76
N ARG A 76 -9.20 -4.16 7.04
CA ARG A 76 -9.94 -5.08 6.17
C ARG A 76 -11.39 -4.66 5.99
N SER A 77 -12.11 -4.29 7.06
CA SER A 77 -13.50 -3.82 6.96
C SER A 77 -13.60 -2.60 6.04
N ARG A 78 -12.74 -1.60 6.26
CA ARG A 78 -12.69 -0.40 5.40
C ARG A 78 -12.32 -0.73 3.96
N ALA A 79 -11.41 -1.68 3.76
CA ALA A 79 -11.05 -2.14 2.42
C ALA A 79 -12.24 -2.79 1.70
N GLN A 80 -13.12 -3.50 2.42
CA GLN A 80 -14.35 -4.05 1.85
C GLN A 80 -15.32 -2.94 1.43
N GLU A 81 -15.49 -1.90 2.26
CA GLU A 81 -16.32 -0.73 1.90
C GLU A 81 -15.77 -0.01 0.65
N ILE A 82 -14.46 0.23 0.59
CA ILE A 82 -13.81 0.85 -0.57
C ILE A 82 -13.94 -0.03 -1.81
N LYS A 83 -13.98 -1.36 -1.65
CA LYS A 83 -14.15 -2.30 -2.76
C LYS A 83 -15.50 -2.13 -3.45
N GLU A 84 -16.55 -1.75 -2.74
CA GLU A 84 -17.87 -1.48 -3.31
C GLU A 84 -17.95 -0.13 -4.04
N MET A 85 -16.98 0.78 -3.84
CA MET A 85 -16.93 2.06 -4.55
C MET A 85 -16.78 1.86 -6.07
N PRO A 86 -17.34 2.77 -6.90
CA PRO A 86 -17.12 2.80 -8.34
C PRO A 86 -15.63 2.80 -8.71
N ARG A 87 -15.27 2.18 -9.84
CA ARG A 87 -13.90 2.26 -10.34
C ARG A 87 -13.60 3.71 -10.75
N GLY A 88 -12.56 4.28 -10.15
CA GLY A 88 -12.13 5.65 -10.42
C GLY A 88 -10.92 6.07 -9.58
N PRO A 89 -10.39 7.28 -9.80
CA PRO A 89 -9.25 7.81 -9.05
C PRO A 89 -9.55 7.90 -7.55
N GLU A 90 -10.79 8.21 -7.16
CA GLU A 90 -11.23 8.30 -5.76
C GLU A 90 -11.08 6.98 -5.00
N LYS A 91 -11.40 5.86 -5.66
CA LYS A 91 -11.20 4.52 -5.09
C LYS A 91 -9.72 4.22 -4.86
N PHE A 92 -8.87 4.64 -5.79
CA PHE A 92 -7.42 4.48 -5.66
C PHE A 92 -6.87 5.33 -4.50
N THR A 93 -7.29 6.59 -4.39
CA THR A 93 -6.89 7.45 -3.27
C THR A 93 -7.39 6.89 -1.95
N ALA A 94 -8.62 6.39 -1.88
CA ALA A 94 -9.16 5.77 -0.67
C ALA A 94 -8.32 4.55 -0.23
N PHE A 95 -7.95 3.66 -1.15
CA PHE A 95 -7.06 2.53 -0.81
C PHE A 95 -5.67 2.99 -0.38
N ARG A 96 -5.11 4.00 -1.05
CA ARG A 96 -3.80 4.56 -0.70
C ARG A 96 -3.82 5.14 0.71
N ASP A 97 -4.84 5.94 1.02
CA ASP A 97 -4.96 6.63 2.30
C ASP A 97 -5.26 5.63 3.42
N LEU A 98 -6.08 4.61 3.16
CA LEU A 98 -6.28 3.48 4.07
C LEU A 98 -4.94 2.79 4.38
N ARG A 99 -4.12 2.49 3.35
CA ARG A 99 -2.82 1.84 3.55
C ARG A 99 -1.92 2.68 4.46
N PHE A 100 -1.78 3.98 4.19
CA PHE A 100 -0.93 4.86 4.99
C PHE A 100 -1.43 4.97 6.43
N ALA A 101 -2.74 5.15 6.63
CA ALA A 101 -3.32 5.23 7.97
C ALA A 101 -3.08 3.94 8.77
N THR A 102 -3.25 2.77 8.15
CA THR A 102 -2.97 1.47 8.78
C THR A 102 -1.48 1.33 9.10
N GLU A 103 -0.59 1.69 8.17
CA GLU A 103 0.86 1.65 8.42
C GLU A 103 1.25 2.55 9.60
N ASP A 104 0.75 3.78 9.65
CA ASP A 104 1.04 4.73 10.74
C ASP A 104 0.56 4.21 12.10
N GLN A 105 -0.64 3.61 12.15
CA GLN A 105 -1.15 2.98 13.37
C GLN A 105 -0.28 1.81 13.83
N ILE A 106 0.18 0.97 12.89
CA ILE A 106 1.11 -0.12 13.22
C ILE A 106 2.42 0.46 13.77
N TYR A 107 3.02 1.45 13.08
CA TYR A 107 4.27 2.10 13.54
C TYR A 107 4.13 2.69 14.95
N ALA A 108 2.98 3.30 15.27
CA ALA A 108 2.74 3.89 16.58
C ALA A 108 2.80 2.86 17.73
N ASN A 109 2.45 1.60 17.47
CA ASN A 109 2.47 0.52 18.46
C ASN A 109 3.84 -0.17 18.62
N LEU A 110 4.83 0.19 17.80
CA LEU A 110 6.16 -0.41 17.81
C LEU A 110 7.20 0.46 18.53
N SER A 111 8.17 -0.18 19.18
CA SER A 111 9.36 0.46 19.74
C SER A 111 10.30 0.98 18.64
N CYS A 112 11.30 1.81 18.99
CA CYS A 112 12.24 2.36 18.01
C CYS A 112 12.94 1.26 17.19
N ASP A 113 13.46 0.24 17.87
CA ASP A 113 14.19 -0.88 17.25
C ASP A 113 13.25 -1.73 16.36
N GLN A 114 12.03 -2.01 16.84
CA GLN A 114 11.03 -2.75 16.08
C GLN A 114 10.60 -2.01 14.80
N ARG A 115 10.55 -0.67 14.82
CA ARG A 115 10.27 0.13 13.61
C ARG A 115 11.38 0.00 12.58
N GLU A 116 12.62 -0.10 13.01
CA GLU A 116 13.75 -0.31 12.09
C GLU A 116 13.72 -1.71 11.49
N GLN A 117 13.45 -2.75 12.29
CA GLN A 117 13.23 -4.10 11.80
C GLN A 117 12.07 -4.17 10.80
N LEU A 118 10.95 -3.47 11.06
CA LEU A 118 9.85 -3.37 10.11
C LEU A 118 10.26 -2.70 8.79
N ARG A 119 11.12 -1.68 8.83
CA ARG A 119 11.63 -1.03 7.62
C ARG A 119 12.51 -1.97 6.81
N LEU A 120 13.35 -2.77 7.46
CA LEU A 120 14.18 -3.78 6.80
C LEU A 120 13.29 -4.85 6.14
N LEU A 121 12.34 -5.39 6.88
CA LEU A 121 11.37 -6.38 6.36
C LEU A 121 10.64 -5.85 5.11
N LYS A 122 10.15 -4.61 5.15
CA LYS A 122 9.51 -3.98 3.98
C LYS A 122 10.44 -3.81 2.79
N ARG A 123 11.74 -3.54 3.02
CA ARG A 123 12.74 -3.43 1.95
C ARG A 123 13.02 -4.80 1.32
N GLU A 124 13.12 -5.84 2.13
CA GLU A 124 13.30 -7.23 1.67
C GLU A 124 12.13 -7.66 0.79
N HIS A 125 10.88 -7.54 1.27
CA HIS A 125 9.68 -7.84 0.46
C HIS A 125 9.61 -7.02 -0.82
N LYS A 126 10.05 -5.74 -0.78
CA LYS A 126 10.11 -4.91 -2.00
C LYS A 126 11.14 -5.47 -2.98
N ALA A 127 12.31 -5.87 -2.52
CA ALA A 127 13.36 -6.44 -3.36
C ALA A 127 12.90 -7.77 -3.99
N GLU A 128 12.28 -8.65 -3.21
CA GLU A 128 11.73 -9.92 -3.68
C GLU A 128 10.67 -9.71 -4.78
N ARG A 129 9.72 -8.78 -4.56
CA ARG A 129 8.71 -8.47 -5.59
C ARG A 129 9.34 -7.92 -6.87
N MET A 130 10.39 -7.11 -6.76
CA MET A 130 11.12 -6.60 -7.92
C MET A 130 11.85 -7.72 -8.66
N GLN A 131 12.43 -8.68 -7.93
CA GLN A 131 13.08 -9.85 -8.51
C GLN A 131 12.08 -10.75 -9.24
N GLN A 132 10.97 -11.13 -8.59
CA GLN A 132 9.93 -11.95 -9.22
C GLN A 132 9.38 -11.29 -10.49
N HIS A 133 9.23 -9.97 -10.50
CA HIS A 133 8.79 -9.24 -11.68
C HIS A 133 9.84 -9.24 -12.80
N ARG A 134 11.14 -9.22 -12.48
CA ARG A 134 12.22 -9.37 -13.46
C ARG A 134 12.23 -10.77 -14.06
N GLU A 135 12.13 -11.80 -13.23
CA GLU A 135 12.11 -13.20 -13.66
C GLU A 135 10.93 -13.49 -14.60
N ARG A 136 9.74 -12.95 -14.29
CA ARG A 136 8.56 -13.06 -15.18
C ARG A 136 8.79 -12.42 -16.55
N ARG A 137 9.38 -11.22 -16.59
CA ARG A 137 9.70 -10.55 -17.85
C ARG A 137 10.71 -11.35 -18.68
N GLN A 138 11.76 -11.87 -18.03
CA GLN A 138 12.75 -12.71 -18.71
C GLN A 138 12.13 -14.00 -19.26
N ALA A 139 11.23 -14.64 -18.51
CA ALA A 139 10.54 -15.83 -18.97
C ALA A 139 9.65 -15.56 -20.20
N ASP A 140 8.98 -14.42 -20.25
CA ASP A 140 8.14 -14.01 -21.39
C ASP A 140 8.98 -13.68 -22.64
N ASP A 141 10.18 -13.10 -22.47
CA ASP A 141 11.10 -12.77 -23.59
C ASP A 141 11.77 -14.02 -24.20
N THR A 142 11.78 -15.16 -23.50
CA THR A 142 12.40 -16.42 -23.94
C THR A 142 11.44 -17.40 -24.63
N LYS A 143 10.17 -17.03 -24.81
CA LYS A 143 9.14 -17.81 -25.53
C LYS A 143 8.90 -17.27 -26.93
#